data_AF-A0A1X1FE37-F1
#
_entry.id   AF-A0A1X1FE37-F1
#
_cell.length_a   1.000
_cell.length_b   1.000
_cell.length_c   1.000
_cell.angle_alpha   90.00
_cell.angle_beta   90.00
_cell.angle_gamma   90.00
#
_symmetry.space_group_name_H-M   'P 1'
#
loop_
_entity.id
_entity.type
_entity.pdbx_description
1 polymer ?
#
loop_
_entity_poly.entity_id
_entity_poly.type
_entity_poly.pdbx_seq_one_letter_code
_entity_poly.pdbx_strand_id
1 'polypeptide(L)'
;MPNIKRPWCIDVKYVNGMVKKYRLTMDLQHALNGDPQGRNLLQNALIVVPLAPYLEFKYQKKMSKDAWKRFKVKTQPPFGIGRIIKFYQLSSARAHKFPVSRSQFVAAEYWKAGPYARVNRYLRHDYKWLTKCQISADITYWQRQLYLKKPHPNGCCRLLTWIRVQIRLKQCQRQWFAQEKRLWHV
;
A
#
# COMPACT_ATOMS: atom_id res chain seq x y z
N MET A 1 18.06 -7.38 13.22
CA MET A 1 17.57 -6.30 12.31
C MET A 1 17.74 -4.98 13.06
N PRO A 2 18.47 -3.99 12.52
CA PRO A 2 18.73 -2.74 13.23
C PRO A 2 17.43 -2.02 13.55
N ASN A 3 17.28 -1.62 14.82
CA ASN A 3 16.07 -0.96 15.31
C ASN A 3 16.08 0.51 14.88
N ILE A 4 15.39 0.82 13.77
CA ILE A 4 15.32 2.20 13.26
C ILE A 4 14.52 3.04 14.25
N LYS A 5 15.21 3.95 14.96
CA LYS A 5 14.59 4.82 15.97
C LYS A 5 13.56 5.77 15.37
N ARG A 6 13.82 6.26 14.15
CA ARG A 6 12.99 7.24 13.44
C ARG A 6 12.65 6.79 12.01
N PRO A 7 11.74 5.82 11.83
CA PRO A 7 11.35 5.37 10.49
C PRO A 7 10.66 6.47 9.68
N TRP A 8 10.91 6.45 8.38
CA TRP A 8 10.21 7.22 7.37
C TRP A 8 8.77 6.76 7.18
N CYS A 9 7.88 7.74 7.12
CA CYS A 9 6.45 7.62 6.93
C CYS A 9 6.01 8.55 5.81
N ILE A 10 4.85 8.23 5.23
CA ILE A 10 4.23 9.00 4.16
C ILE A 10 2.75 9.23 4.43
N ASP A 11 2.26 10.38 4.02
CA ASP A 11 0.83 10.60 3.83
C ASP A 11 0.52 10.42 2.35
N VAL A 12 -0.48 9.60 2.07
CA VAL A 12 -0.86 9.19 0.72
C VAL A 12 -2.29 9.60 0.46
N LYS A 13 -2.49 10.42 -0.58
CA LYS A 13 -3.81 10.77 -1.09
C LYS A 13 -4.28 9.72 -2.10
N TYR A 14 -5.50 9.25 -1.94
CA TYR A 14 -6.16 8.33 -2.86
C TYR A 14 -6.96 9.02 -3.95
N VAL A 15 -7.39 8.24 -4.93
CA VAL A 15 -8.27 8.67 -6.02
C VAL A 15 -9.62 9.20 -5.54
N ASN A 16 -10.06 8.78 -4.35
CA ASN A 16 -11.29 9.28 -3.71
C ASN A 16 -11.06 10.53 -2.84
N GLY A 17 -9.84 11.10 -2.85
CA GLY A 17 -9.48 12.28 -2.07
C GLY A 17 -9.08 12.00 -0.62
N MET A 18 -9.36 10.80 -0.08
CA MET A 18 -8.96 10.45 1.29
C MET A 18 -7.44 10.41 1.42
N VAL A 19 -6.95 10.84 2.58
CA VAL A 19 -5.53 10.75 2.95
C VAL A 19 -5.35 9.66 3.99
N LYS A 20 -4.38 8.75 3.77
CA LYS A 20 -3.97 7.74 4.75
C LYS A 20 -2.48 7.78 4.99
N LYS A 21 -2.09 7.41 6.22
CA LYS A 21 -0.70 7.39 6.66
C LYS A 21 -0.13 5.99 6.53
N TYR A 22 1.10 5.89 6.05
CA TYR A 22 1.83 4.64 5.92
C TYR A 22 3.23 4.77 6.47
N ARG A 23 3.75 3.66 7.00
CA ARG A 23 5.18 3.49 7.23
C ARG A 23 5.81 2.85 5.99
N LEU A 24 6.98 3.32 5.57
CA LEU A 24 7.70 2.68 4.46
C LEU A 24 8.29 1.34 4.87
N THR A 25 8.43 0.42 3.92
CA THR A 25 9.08 -0.88 4.09
C THR A 25 10.54 -0.73 4.49
N MET A 26 11.09 -1.72 5.19
CA MET A 26 12.49 -1.68 5.66
C MET A 26 13.48 -1.45 4.52
N ASP A 27 13.27 -2.04 3.35
CA ASP A 27 14.12 -1.83 2.17
C ASP A 27 14.18 -0.35 1.78
N LEU A 28 13.03 0.33 1.76
CA LEU A 28 12.97 1.78 1.52
C LEU A 28 13.57 2.58 2.67
N GLN A 29 13.40 2.15 3.92
CA GLN A 29 14.03 2.81 5.06
C GLN A 29 15.56 2.84 4.89
N HIS A 30 16.15 1.71 4.53
CA HIS A 30 17.59 1.58 4.32
C HIS A 30 18.05 2.43 3.13
N ALA A 31 17.37 2.34 1.99
CA ALA A 31 17.70 3.14 0.81
C ALA A 31 17.67 4.65 1.11
N LEU A 32 16.61 5.14 1.77
CA LEU A 32 16.44 6.57 2.05
C LEU A 32 17.38 7.11 3.12
N ASN A 33 17.87 6.26 4.03
CA ASN A 33 18.87 6.66 5.00
C ASN A 33 20.24 6.87 4.34
N GLY A 34 20.55 6.09 3.29
CA GLY A 34 21.80 6.21 2.53
C GLY A 34 21.76 7.21 1.37
N ASP A 35 20.58 7.55 0.84
CA ASP A 35 20.43 8.39 -0.35
C ASP A 35 19.50 9.61 -0.10
N PRO A 36 20.07 10.81 0.08
CA PRO A 36 19.31 12.06 0.17
C PRO A 36 18.55 12.42 -1.11
N GLN A 37 19.07 12.09 -2.30
CA GLN A 37 18.41 12.41 -3.58
C GLN A 37 17.13 11.58 -3.75
N GLY A 38 17.17 10.30 -3.38
CA GLY A 38 16.00 9.41 -3.36
C GLY A 38 14.82 9.93 -2.52
N ARG A 39 15.09 10.79 -1.51
CA ARG A 39 14.03 11.43 -0.71
C ARG A 39 13.22 12.44 -1.53
N ASN A 40 13.87 13.21 -2.39
CA ASN A 40 13.21 14.18 -3.26
C ASN A 40 12.32 13.48 -4.30
N LEU A 41 12.74 12.30 -4.78
CA LEU A 41 11.97 11.50 -5.74
C LEU A 41 10.64 10.98 -5.18
N LEU A 42 10.52 10.83 -3.86
CA LEU A 42 9.27 10.39 -3.22
C LEU A 42 8.22 11.50 -3.14
N GLN A 43 8.63 12.77 -3.20
CA GLN A 43 7.69 13.88 -3.20
C GLN A 43 6.78 13.78 -4.44
N ASN A 44 5.46 13.74 -4.24
CA ASN A 44 4.47 13.59 -5.31
C ASN A 44 4.60 12.30 -6.16
N ALA A 45 5.36 11.30 -5.70
CA ALA A 45 5.42 10.00 -6.35
C ALA A 45 4.08 9.25 -6.28
N LEU A 46 3.84 8.36 -7.23
CA LEU A 46 2.79 7.36 -7.14
C LEU A 46 3.35 6.12 -6.46
N ILE A 47 2.66 5.60 -5.45
CA ILE A 47 3.09 4.43 -4.67
C ILE A 47 1.98 3.41 -4.56
N VAL A 48 2.35 2.13 -4.63
CA VAL A 48 1.42 1.03 -4.35
C VAL A 48 1.22 0.92 -2.83
N VAL A 49 -0.03 0.98 -2.38
CA VAL A 49 -0.37 0.88 -0.97
C VAL A 49 -1.53 -0.08 -0.73
N PRO A 50 -1.58 -0.75 0.42
CA PRO A 50 -2.71 -1.59 0.77
C PRO A 50 -3.94 -0.71 1.01
N LEU A 51 -5.10 -1.15 0.49
CA LEU A 51 -6.38 -0.45 0.68
C LEU A 51 -7.13 -0.92 1.92
N ALA A 52 -6.74 -2.08 2.45
CA ALA A 52 -7.23 -2.68 3.68
C ALA A 52 -6.05 -3.22 4.52
N PRO A 53 -6.23 -3.44 5.83
CA PRO A 53 -5.18 -3.99 6.68
C PRO A 53 -4.68 -5.36 6.21
N TYR A 54 -3.42 -5.65 6.50
CA TYR A 54 -2.90 -7.00 6.45
C TYR A 54 -3.62 -7.84 7.52
N LEU A 55 -3.88 -9.11 7.22
CA LEU A 55 -4.35 -10.03 8.27
C LEU A 55 -3.12 -10.37 9.11
N GLU A 56 -3.23 -10.17 10.41
CA GLU A 56 -2.21 -10.59 11.36
C GLU A 56 -2.26 -12.11 11.50
N PHE A 57 -1.10 -12.76 11.46
CA PHE A 57 -1.02 -14.20 11.67
C PHE A 57 0.05 -14.55 12.71
N LYS A 58 -0.42 -14.99 13.87
CA LYS A 58 0.40 -15.59 14.96
C LYS A 58 0.96 -16.98 14.61
N TYR A 59 0.61 -17.58 13.47
CA TYR A 59 0.99 -18.96 13.09
C TYR A 59 2.12 -19.03 12.05
N GLN A 60 3.01 -18.03 11.98
CA GLN A 60 4.22 -18.12 11.14
C GLN A 60 5.13 -19.30 11.53
N LYS A 61 5.15 -19.71 12.80
CA LYS A 61 6.14 -20.66 13.34
C LYS A 61 5.90 -22.15 13.02
N LYS A 62 4.77 -22.53 12.40
CA LYS A 62 4.40 -23.95 12.16
C LYS A 62 4.18 -24.33 10.69
N MET A 63 4.43 -23.42 9.74
CA MET A 63 4.22 -23.69 8.31
C MET A 63 5.53 -23.93 7.57
N SER A 64 5.52 -24.88 6.63
CA SER A 64 6.61 -25.03 5.66
C SER A 64 6.76 -23.79 4.78
N LYS A 65 7.95 -23.57 4.19
CA LYS A 65 8.21 -22.40 3.32
C LYS A 65 7.21 -22.26 2.17
N ASP A 66 6.81 -23.38 1.55
CA ASP A 66 5.86 -23.38 0.43
C ASP A 66 4.43 -23.07 0.88
N ALA A 67 4.01 -23.66 2.01
CA ALA A 67 2.72 -23.34 2.62
C ALA A 67 2.66 -21.84 2.98
N TRP A 68 3.74 -21.29 3.54
CA TRP A 68 3.87 -19.87 3.83
C TRP A 68 3.77 -19.00 2.57
N LYS A 69 4.44 -19.36 1.48
CA LYS A 69 4.40 -18.60 0.21
C LYS A 69 2.98 -18.55 -0.36
N ARG A 70 2.31 -19.70 -0.47
CA ARG A 70 0.92 -19.79 -0.96
C ARG A 70 -0.04 -19.02 -0.06
N PHE A 71 0.14 -19.15 1.25
CA PHE A 71 -0.64 -18.47 2.24
C PHE A 71 -0.48 -16.95 2.18
N LYS A 72 0.76 -16.45 2.15
CA LYS A 72 1.08 -15.01 2.04
C LYS A 72 0.40 -14.38 0.82
N VAL A 73 0.33 -15.10 -0.31
CA VAL A 73 -0.37 -14.65 -1.52
C VAL A 73 -1.90 -14.61 -1.31
N LYS A 74 -2.47 -15.58 -0.59
CA LYS A 74 -3.91 -15.62 -0.26
C LYS A 74 -4.30 -14.54 0.75
N THR A 75 -3.39 -14.14 1.62
CA THR A 75 -3.63 -13.16 2.68
C THR A 75 -3.15 -11.76 2.30
N GLN A 76 -2.89 -11.44 1.04
CA GLN A 76 -2.60 -10.06 0.67
C GLN A 76 -3.89 -9.21 0.67
N PRO A 77 -3.86 -7.98 1.20
CA PRO A 77 -4.98 -7.06 1.04
C PRO A 77 -5.14 -6.65 -0.44
N PRO A 78 -6.30 -6.11 -0.83
CA PRO A 78 -6.40 -5.34 -2.06
C PRO A 78 -5.39 -4.19 -2.03
N PHE A 79 -4.72 -3.94 -3.17
CA PHE A 79 -3.80 -2.82 -3.34
C PHE A 79 -4.36 -1.84 -4.37
N GLY A 80 -3.94 -0.60 -4.26
CA GLY A 80 -4.20 0.47 -5.23
C GLY A 80 -3.03 1.45 -5.27
N ILE A 81 -3.18 2.50 -6.06
CA ILE A 81 -2.18 3.55 -6.19
C ILE A 81 -2.65 4.82 -5.48
N GLY A 82 -1.79 5.37 -4.64
CA GLY A 82 -1.98 6.71 -4.10
C GLY A 82 -0.79 7.61 -4.40
N ARG A 83 -1.03 8.91 -4.35
CA ARG A 83 -0.01 9.94 -4.53
C ARG A 83 0.54 10.34 -3.16
N ILE A 84 1.86 10.32 -3.00
CA ILE A 84 2.53 10.80 -1.80
C ILE A 84 2.35 12.33 -1.73
N ILE A 85 1.77 12.82 -0.65
CA ILE A 85 1.58 14.26 -0.41
C ILE A 85 2.49 14.80 0.70
N LYS A 86 2.93 13.93 1.61
CA LYS A 86 3.85 14.28 2.69
C LYS A 86 4.80 13.13 2.94
N PHE A 87 6.04 13.46 3.26
CA PHE A 87 7.11 12.54 3.61
C PHE A 87 7.81 13.05 4.87
N TYR A 88 7.95 12.21 5.90
CA TYR A 88 8.42 12.64 7.22
C TYR A 88 8.93 11.46 8.06
N GLN A 89 9.63 11.74 9.15
CA GLN A 89 10.04 10.74 10.14
C GLN A 89 9.20 10.85 11.41
N LEU A 90 8.89 9.71 12.03
CA LEU A 90 8.27 9.64 13.35
C LEU A 90 9.10 8.76 14.29
N SER A 91 8.86 8.86 15.60
CA SER A 91 9.38 7.85 16.54
C SER A 91 8.84 6.46 16.20
N SER A 92 9.67 5.44 16.40
CA SER A 92 9.33 4.04 16.09
C SER A 92 7.98 3.62 16.69
N ALA A 93 7.72 3.94 17.96
CA ALA A 93 6.46 3.60 18.65
C ALA A 93 5.21 4.19 17.95
N ARG A 94 5.30 5.42 17.43
CA ARG A 94 4.19 6.04 16.69
C ARG A 94 4.06 5.45 15.28
N ALA A 95 5.18 5.25 14.59
CA ALA A 95 5.20 4.74 13.22
C ALA A 95 4.70 3.29 13.12
N HIS A 96 4.92 2.46 14.15
CA HIS A 96 4.43 1.08 14.20
C HIS A 96 2.90 0.96 14.20
N LYS A 97 2.17 2.03 14.54
CA LYS A 97 0.71 2.08 14.44
C LYS A 97 0.23 2.22 12.98
N PHE A 98 1.10 2.64 12.07
CA PHE A 98 0.74 2.81 10.67
C PHE A 98 0.93 1.52 9.87
N PRO A 99 0.01 1.21 8.94
CA PRO A 99 0.21 0.10 8.00
C PRO A 99 1.47 0.32 7.17
N VAL A 100 2.09 -0.78 6.76
CA VAL A 100 3.29 -0.75 5.91
C VAL A 100 2.88 -0.58 4.45
N SER A 101 3.55 0.31 3.70
CA SER A 101 3.34 0.46 2.25
C SER A 101 3.97 -0.70 1.47
N ARG A 102 3.88 -0.69 0.13
CA ARG A 102 4.77 -1.51 -0.72
C ARG A 102 5.99 -0.71 -1.12
N SER A 103 7.09 -1.38 -1.41
CA SER A 103 8.34 -0.76 -1.91
C SER A 103 8.24 -0.30 -3.38
N GLN A 104 7.06 -0.33 -4.00
CA GLN A 104 6.87 -0.05 -5.43
C GLN A 104 6.31 1.35 -5.63
N PHE A 105 7.11 2.25 -6.18
CA PHE A 105 6.73 3.63 -6.46
C PHE A 105 7.35 4.13 -7.78
N VAL A 106 6.75 5.16 -8.36
CA VAL A 106 7.24 5.89 -9.54
C VAL A 106 7.29 7.37 -9.19
N ALA A 107 8.46 7.99 -9.33
CA ALA A 107 8.67 9.41 -9.02
C ALA A 107 7.83 10.33 -9.90
N ALA A 108 7.59 11.56 -9.42
CA ALA A 108 6.73 12.53 -10.05
C ALA A 108 7.10 12.83 -11.51
N GLU A 109 8.38 13.02 -11.78
CA GLU A 109 8.91 13.26 -13.13
C GLU A 109 8.53 12.14 -14.12
N TYR A 110 8.61 10.89 -13.69
CA TYR A 110 8.38 9.74 -14.57
C TYR A 110 6.89 9.47 -14.80
N TRP A 111 6.02 9.57 -13.79
CA TRP A 111 4.60 9.26 -14.03
C TRP A 111 3.85 10.41 -14.71
N LYS A 112 4.34 11.65 -14.54
CA LYS A 112 3.74 12.83 -15.18
C LYS A 112 4.10 12.93 -16.66
N ALA A 113 5.37 12.74 -17.01
CA ALA A 113 5.84 12.84 -18.40
C ALA A 113 5.80 11.49 -19.14
N GLY A 114 5.83 10.37 -18.42
CA GLY A 114 5.96 9.05 -19.01
C GLY A 114 4.65 8.48 -19.56
N PRO A 115 4.72 7.61 -20.58
CA PRO A 115 3.55 6.98 -21.15
C PRO A 115 2.88 6.04 -20.14
N TYR A 116 1.54 6.04 -20.13
CA TYR A 116 0.71 5.18 -19.29
C TYR A 116 1.20 3.72 -19.27
N ALA A 117 1.52 3.16 -20.44
CA ALA A 117 1.94 1.76 -20.58
C ALA A 117 3.17 1.41 -19.72
N ARG A 118 4.15 2.32 -19.63
CA ARG A 118 5.39 2.12 -18.86
C ARG A 118 5.12 2.14 -17.37
N VAL A 119 4.41 3.16 -16.90
CA VAL A 119 4.01 3.33 -15.49
C VAL A 119 3.15 2.15 -15.04
N ASN A 120 2.17 1.77 -15.85
CA ASN A 120 1.25 0.67 -15.58
C ASN A 120 1.96 -0.68 -15.55
N ARG A 121 2.86 -0.95 -16.51
CA ARG A 121 3.65 -2.20 -16.53
C ARG A 121 4.49 -2.34 -15.27
N TYR A 122 5.18 -1.28 -14.86
CA TYR A 122 6.03 -1.29 -13.67
C TYR A 122 5.22 -1.47 -12.38
N LEU A 123 4.15 -0.72 -12.17
CA LEU A 123 3.43 -0.74 -10.89
C LEU A 123 2.54 -1.98 -10.67
N ARG A 124 2.17 -2.72 -11.73
CA ARG A 124 1.17 -3.80 -11.64
C ARG A 124 1.73 -5.23 -11.69
N HIS A 125 3.01 -5.42 -12.04
CA HIS A 125 3.52 -6.73 -12.49
C HIS A 125 3.35 -7.87 -11.47
N ASP A 126 3.50 -7.58 -10.18
CA ASP A 126 3.45 -8.56 -9.09
C ASP A 126 2.05 -8.96 -8.61
N TYR A 127 1.00 -8.39 -9.17
CA TYR A 127 -0.34 -8.47 -8.59
C TYR A 127 -1.28 -9.41 -9.34
N LYS A 128 -2.31 -9.91 -8.66
CA LYS A 128 -3.40 -10.66 -9.33
C LYS A 128 -4.27 -9.73 -10.17
N TRP A 129 -4.99 -10.31 -11.14
CA TRP A 129 -5.80 -9.60 -12.13
C TRP A 129 -6.66 -8.48 -11.54
N LEU A 130 -7.49 -8.75 -10.53
CA LEU A 130 -8.34 -7.73 -9.90
C LEU A 130 -7.56 -6.55 -9.30
N THR A 131 -6.39 -6.81 -8.75
CA THR A 131 -5.50 -5.75 -8.24
C THR A 131 -4.81 -5.01 -9.40
N LYS A 132 -4.43 -5.70 -10.48
CA LYS A 132 -3.94 -5.05 -11.70
C LYS A 132 -4.97 -4.10 -12.28
N CYS A 133 -6.25 -4.49 -12.32
CA CYS A 133 -7.36 -3.63 -12.77
C CYS A 133 -7.49 -2.39 -11.90
N GLN A 134 -7.46 -2.54 -10.56
CA GLN A 134 -7.52 -1.41 -9.64
C GLN A 134 -6.33 -0.45 -9.83
N ILE A 135 -5.10 -0.96 -9.87
CA ILE A 135 -3.90 -0.17 -10.09
C ILE A 135 -3.96 0.58 -11.41
N SER A 136 -4.40 -0.09 -12.47
CA SER A 136 -4.57 0.47 -13.81
C SER A 136 -5.59 1.62 -13.84
N ALA A 137 -6.72 1.45 -13.14
CA ALA A 137 -7.73 2.49 -12.99
C ALA A 137 -7.19 3.70 -12.20
N ASP A 138 -6.42 3.45 -11.13
CA ASP A 138 -5.84 4.52 -10.31
C ASP A 138 -4.78 5.32 -11.08
N ILE A 139 -3.90 4.65 -11.84
CA ILE A 139 -2.89 5.34 -12.68
C ILE A 139 -3.59 6.21 -13.73
N THR A 140 -4.62 5.66 -14.38
CA THR A 140 -5.44 6.42 -15.35
C THR A 140 -6.03 7.67 -14.71
N TYR A 141 -6.57 7.57 -13.49
CA TYR A 141 -7.10 8.71 -12.75
C TYR A 141 -6.02 9.76 -12.49
N TRP A 142 -4.85 9.36 -11.99
CA TRP A 142 -3.77 10.30 -11.65
C TRP A 142 -3.20 11.00 -12.89
N GLN A 143 -3.01 10.28 -13.99
CA GLN A 143 -2.54 10.90 -15.23
C GLN A 143 -3.60 11.82 -15.84
N ARG A 144 -4.89 11.46 -15.76
CA ARG A 144 -5.99 12.35 -16.17
C ARG A 144 -6.04 13.67 -15.41
N GLN A 145 -5.61 13.71 -14.14
CA GLN A 145 -5.54 14.97 -13.38
C GLN A 145 -4.56 16.00 -13.95
N LEU A 146 -3.64 15.59 -14.82
CA LEU A 146 -2.66 16.50 -15.41
C LEU A 146 -3.28 17.44 -16.46
N TYR A 147 -4.39 17.02 -17.08
CA TYR A 147 -5.05 17.77 -18.15
C TYR A 147 -6.55 17.98 -17.92
N LEU A 148 -7.18 17.26 -16.98
CA LEU A 148 -8.58 17.46 -16.59
C LEU A 148 -8.68 18.02 -15.18
N LYS A 149 -9.49 19.09 -15.00
CA LYS A 149 -9.76 19.68 -13.67
C LYS A 149 -10.48 18.73 -12.71
N LYS A 150 -11.36 17.86 -13.23
CA LYS A 150 -12.18 16.92 -12.43
C LYS A 150 -12.28 15.54 -13.11
N PRO A 151 -11.22 14.72 -13.08
CA PRO A 151 -11.31 13.39 -13.65
C PRO A 151 -12.16 12.48 -12.76
N HIS A 152 -12.98 11.65 -13.39
CA HIS A 152 -13.79 10.67 -12.69
C HIS A 152 -13.03 9.34 -12.55
N PRO A 153 -12.99 8.75 -11.34
CA PRO A 153 -12.44 7.42 -11.16
C PRO A 153 -13.34 6.37 -11.83
N ASN A 154 -12.77 5.24 -12.24
CA ASN A 154 -13.54 4.16 -12.87
C ASN A 154 -14.54 3.55 -11.85
N GLY A 155 -15.84 3.73 -12.08
CA GLY A 155 -16.91 3.32 -11.17
C GLY A 155 -16.94 1.81 -10.91
N CYS A 156 -16.85 0.99 -11.96
CA CYS A 156 -16.89 -0.47 -11.85
C CYS A 156 -15.70 -1.01 -11.04
N CYS A 157 -14.48 -0.54 -11.36
CA CYS A 157 -13.28 -0.94 -10.60
C CYS A 157 -13.38 -0.51 -9.13
N ARG A 158 -13.91 0.70 -8.88
CA ARG A 158 -14.11 1.22 -7.52
C ARG A 158 -15.11 0.39 -6.73
N LEU A 159 -16.23 0.00 -7.34
CA LEU A 159 -17.23 -0.85 -6.69
C LEU A 159 -16.64 -2.21 -6.32
N LEU A 160 -15.98 -2.88 -7.27
CA LEU A 160 -15.32 -4.17 -7.03
C LEU A 160 -14.25 -4.06 -5.93
N THR A 161 -13.46 -3.00 -5.94
CA THR A 161 -12.44 -2.77 -4.91
C THR A 161 -13.07 -2.48 -3.56
N TRP A 162 -14.15 -1.70 -3.50
CA TRP A 162 -14.89 -1.46 -2.26
C TRP A 162 -15.40 -2.77 -1.66
N ILE A 163 -16.05 -3.63 -2.46
CA ILE A 163 -16.50 -4.96 -2.01
C ILE A 163 -15.34 -5.76 -1.42
N ARG A 164 -14.20 -5.82 -2.13
CA ARG A 164 -13.00 -6.55 -1.67
C ARG A 164 -12.43 -5.98 -0.37
N VAL A 165 -12.43 -4.67 -0.21
CA VAL A 165 -12.02 -4.01 1.04
C VAL A 165 -12.97 -4.36 2.17
N GLN A 166 -14.29 -4.35 1.95
CA GLN A 166 -15.28 -4.72 2.96
C GLN A 166 -15.15 -6.17 3.40
N ILE A 167 -15.02 -7.11 2.45
CA ILE A 167 -14.75 -8.52 2.76
C ILE A 167 -13.50 -8.64 3.63
N ARG A 168 -12.47 -7.86 3.31
CA ARG A 168 -11.21 -7.89 4.04
C ARG A 168 -11.33 -7.36 5.46
N LEU A 169 -12.04 -6.25 5.66
CA LEU A 169 -12.29 -5.69 6.98
C LEU A 169 -13.09 -6.66 7.86
N LYS A 170 -14.12 -7.32 7.30
CA LYS A 170 -14.88 -8.38 7.99
C LYS A 170 -13.98 -9.53 8.42
N GLN A 171 -13.03 -9.96 7.58
CA GLN A 171 -12.05 -10.98 7.96
C GLN A 171 -11.17 -10.54 9.13
N CYS A 172 -10.67 -9.30 9.12
CA CYS A 172 -9.87 -8.76 10.21
C CYS A 172 -10.67 -8.70 11.52
N GLN A 173 -11.91 -8.20 11.48
CA GLN A 173 -12.80 -8.17 12.65
C GLN A 173 -13.03 -9.56 13.25
N ARG A 174 -13.33 -10.55 12.40
CA ARG A 174 -13.51 -11.94 12.87
C ARG A 174 -12.25 -12.50 13.53
N GLN A 175 -11.08 -12.19 12.98
CA GLN A 175 -9.81 -12.61 13.58
C GLN A 175 -9.55 -11.94 14.92
N TRP A 176 -9.80 -10.62 15.00
CA TRP A 176 -9.63 -9.88 16.24
C TRP A 176 -10.56 -10.40 17.34
N PHE A 177 -11.85 -10.58 17.02
CA PHE A 177 -12.83 -11.16 17.95
C PHE A 177 -12.44 -12.59 18.40
N ALA A 178 -11.97 -13.43 17.49
CA ALA A 178 -11.51 -14.78 17.84
C ALA A 178 -10.26 -14.77 18.73
N GLN A 179 -9.39 -13.75 18.60
CA GLN A 179 -8.24 -13.58 19.49
C GLN A 179 -8.69 -13.12 20.88
N GLU A 180 -9.59 -12.14 20.96
CA GLU A 180 -10.15 -11.69 22.23
C GLU A 180 -10.84 -12.85 22.95
N LYS A 181 -11.75 -13.59 22.28
CA LYS A 181 -12.43 -14.75 22.87
C LYS A 181 -11.48 -15.77 23.50
N ARG A 182 -10.31 -16.01 22.91
CA ARG A 182 -9.29 -16.91 23.48
C ARG A 182 -8.64 -16.34 24.74
N LEU A 183 -8.49 -15.03 24.85
CA LEU A 183 -7.94 -14.37 26.04
C LEU A 183 -8.95 -14.41 27.20
N TRP A 184 -10.26 -14.39 26.92
CA TRP A 184 -11.30 -14.54 27.93
C TRP A 184 -11.44 -15.97 28.49
N HIS A 185 -10.85 -16.97 27.83
CA HIS A 185 -10.86 -18.37 28.26
C HIS A 185 -9.53 -18.80 28.90
N VAL A 186 -8.68 -17.84 29.30
CA VAL A 186 -7.49 -18.01 30.13
C VAL A 186 -7.73 -17.28 31.45
#